data_AF-A0A2E7D478-F1
#
_entry.id   AF-A0A2E7D478-F1
#
_cell.length_a   1.000
_cell.length_b   1.000
_cell.length_c   1.000
_cell.angle_alpha   90.00
_cell.angle_beta   90.00
_cell.angle_gamma   90.00
#
_symmetry.space_group_name_H-M   'P 1'
#
loop_
_entity.id
_entity.type
_entity.pdbx_description
1 polymer ?
#
loop_
_entity_poly.entity_id
_entity_poly.type
_entity_poly.pdbx_seq_one_letter_code
_entity_poly.pdbx_strand_id
1 'polypeptide(L)'
;MNEFTFGVARDKPYVATSQDLSLSDLTLASKQIYFCVSKVASTAEKADVSLRVFTPDEEVDLDEPTSWTLQDSTTSIDSVNTHRLAASGADGYFLLDEIRIGSEWPAVTNLKSSNVGQ
;
A
#
# COMPACT_ATOMS: atom_id res chain seq x y z
N MET A 1 -12.48 -15.81 6.28
CA MET A 1 -12.26 -14.78 5.25
C MET A 1 -11.02 -14.03 5.68
N ASN A 2 -9.95 -14.15 4.91
CA ASN A 2 -8.69 -13.52 5.26
C ASN A 2 -8.67 -12.16 4.55
N GLU A 3 -8.77 -11.10 5.36
CA GLU A 3 -8.79 -9.71 4.89
C GLU A 3 -7.43 -9.09 5.14
N PHE A 4 -6.92 -8.40 4.12
CA PHE A 4 -5.78 -7.53 4.23
C PHE A 4 -6.24 -6.09 4.11
N THR A 5 -5.93 -5.32 5.15
CA THR A 5 -6.22 -3.89 5.17
C THR A 5 -4.93 -3.12 5.09
N PHE A 6 -4.88 -2.20 4.14
CA PHE A 6 -3.86 -1.16 4.08
C PHE A 6 -4.55 0.15 4.42
N GLY A 7 -3.85 1.06 5.08
CA GLY A 7 -4.52 2.27 5.49
C GLY A 7 -3.64 3.29 6.17
N VAL A 8 -4.32 4.32 6.68
CA VAL A 8 -3.71 5.34 7.53
C VAL A 8 -4.46 5.38 8.85
N ALA A 9 -3.72 5.28 9.95
CA ALA A 9 -4.25 5.39 11.30
C ALA A 9 -3.39 6.37 12.09
N ARG A 10 -4.03 7.43 12.61
CA ARG A 10 -3.34 8.52 13.33
C ARG A 10 -2.11 9.00 12.56
N ASP A 11 -2.30 9.48 11.33
CA ASP A 11 -1.26 9.94 10.39
C ASP A 11 -0.18 8.92 9.97
N LYS A 12 -0.26 7.66 10.42
CA LYS A 12 0.72 6.62 10.09
C LYS A 12 0.16 5.59 9.12
N PRO A 13 0.90 5.24 8.05
CA PRO A 13 0.56 4.10 7.22
C PRO A 13 0.54 2.82 8.07
N TYR A 14 -0.38 1.91 7.76
CA TYR A 14 -0.43 0.60 8.40
C TYR A 14 -0.77 -0.51 7.41
N VAL A 15 -0.39 -1.71 7.80
CA VAL A 15 -0.89 -2.98 7.25
C VAL A 15 -1.51 -3.77 8.38
N ALA A 16 -2.71 -4.29 8.16
CA ALA A 16 -3.39 -5.15 9.11
C ALA A 16 -3.78 -6.46 8.44
N THR A 17 -3.56 -7.54 9.16
CA THR A 17 -4.04 -8.88 8.86
C THR A 17 -5.17 -9.23 9.84
N SER A 18 -5.78 -10.40 9.68
CA SER A 18 -6.78 -10.87 10.66
C SER A 18 -6.24 -11.06 12.09
N GLN A 19 -4.91 -11.14 12.24
CA GLN A 19 -4.26 -11.47 13.51
C GLN A 19 -3.39 -10.33 14.06
N ASP A 20 -2.88 -9.45 13.20
CA ASP A 20 -1.89 -8.45 13.59
C ASP A 20 -2.09 -7.09 12.89
N LEU A 21 -1.52 -6.04 13.49
CA LEU A 21 -1.50 -4.67 12.99
C LEU A 21 -0.07 -4.14 13.07
N SER A 22 0.51 -3.88 11.90
CA SER A 22 1.82 -3.25 11.75
C SER A 22 1.68 -1.79 11.35
N LEU A 23 2.17 -0.87 12.20
CA LEU A 23 2.19 0.58 11.96
C LEU A 23 3.57 1.02 11.51
N SER A 24 3.64 1.93 10.54
CA SER A 24 4.91 2.48 10.07
C SER A 24 5.46 3.52 11.04
N ASP A 25 6.78 3.65 11.05
CA ASP A 25 7.46 4.80 11.67
C ASP A 25 7.30 6.09 10.84
N LEU A 26 6.91 5.98 9.56
CA LEU A 26 6.62 7.12 8.70
C LEU A 26 5.37 7.86 9.21
N THR A 27 5.52 9.18 9.39
CA THR A 27 4.43 10.10 9.73
C THR A 27 4.04 10.88 8.48
N LEU A 28 2.77 10.80 8.07
CA LEU A 28 2.25 11.51 6.90
C LEU A 28 1.93 12.95 7.26
N ALA A 29 2.41 13.88 6.44
CA ALA A 29 2.08 15.29 6.56
C ALA A 29 0.71 15.57 5.95
N SER A 30 -0.01 16.52 6.56
CA SER A 30 -1.29 17.00 6.02
C SER A 30 -1.11 17.69 4.67
N LYS A 31 -2.11 17.55 3.79
CA LYS A 31 -2.16 18.18 2.45
C LYS A 31 -1.03 17.79 1.50
N GLN A 32 -0.37 16.67 1.78
CA GLN A 32 0.67 16.14 0.95
C GLN A 32 0.18 14.93 0.16
N ILE A 33 0.59 14.84 -1.10
CA ILE A 33 0.30 13.70 -1.97
C ILE A 33 1.41 12.66 -1.79
N TYR A 34 1.01 11.42 -1.53
CA TYR A 34 1.89 10.26 -1.42
C TYR A 34 1.51 9.24 -2.47
N PHE A 35 2.51 8.56 -3.03
CA PHE A 35 2.29 7.40 -3.87
C PHE A 35 2.48 6.13 -3.04
N CYS A 36 1.52 5.23 -3.08
CA CYS A 36 1.51 4.03 -2.25
C CYS A 36 1.39 2.78 -3.12
N VAL A 37 2.26 1.80 -2.88
CA VAL A 37 2.16 0.47 -3.49
C VAL A 37 1.99 -0.55 -2.38
N SER A 38 0.88 -1.31 -2.45
CA SER A 38 0.67 -2.47 -1.59
C SER A 38 0.89 -3.75 -2.40
N LYS A 39 1.58 -4.72 -1.80
CA LYS A 39 1.88 -6.02 -2.40
C LYS A 39 1.41 -7.12 -1.48
N VAL A 40 0.82 -8.15 -2.08
CA VAL A 40 0.52 -9.42 -1.39
C VAL A 40 1.17 -10.53 -2.20
N ALA A 41 2.13 -11.22 -1.61
CA ALA A 41 2.78 -12.39 -2.18
C ALA A 41 2.31 -13.63 -1.40
N SER A 42 1.43 -14.42 -2.01
CA SER A 42 0.84 -15.60 -1.36
C SER A 42 1.37 -16.90 -1.95
N THR A 43 1.67 -17.86 -1.08
CA THR A 43 1.81 -19.28 -1.38
C THR A 43 0.65 -20.05 -0.75
N ALA A 44 0.61 -21.38 -0.90
CA ALA A 44 -0.40 -22.22 -0.24
C ALA A 44 -0.31 -22.18 1.30
N GLU A 45 0.83 -21.79 1.87
CA GLU A 45 1.09 -21.90 3.32
C GLU A 45 1.17 -20.55 4.03
N LYS A 46 1.50 -19.49 3.28
CA LYS A 46 1.85 -18.18 3.83
C LYS A 46 1.45 -17.08 2.86
N ALA A 47 1.11 -15.90 3.37
CA ALA A 47 1.29 -14.71 2.55
C ALA A 47 2.07 -13.62 3.26
N ASP A 48 2.90 -12.97 2.47
CA ASP A 48 3.67 -11.79 2.82
C ASP A 48 2.94 -10.56 2.28
N VAL A 49 2.78 -9.56 3.13
CA VAL A 49 2.17 -8.29 2.79
C VAL A 49 3.17 -7.18 2.99
N SER A 50 3.26 -6.32 1.99
CA SER A 50 4.19 -5.19 2.02
C SER A 50 3.48 -3.92 1.60
N LEU A 51 3.86 -2.81 2.22
CA LEU A 51 3.43 -1.47 1.84
C LEU A 51 4.68 -0.62 1.63
N ARG A 52 4.76 0.00 0.45
CA ARG A 52 5.74 1.04 0.17
C ARG A 52 5.00 2.36 0.05
N VAL A 53 5.44 3.34 0.83
CA VAL A 53 4.98 4.72 0.74
C VAL A 53 6.12 5.55 0.20
N PHE A 54 5.89 6.22 -0.91
CA PHE A 54 6.82 7.16 -1.52
C PHE A 54 6.45 8.57 -1.10
N THR A 55 7.44 9.29 -0.57
CA THR A 55 7.27 10.72 -0.27
C THR A 55 7.21 11.54 -1.57
N PRO A 56 6.74 12.80 -1.53
CA PRO A 56 6.57 13.63 -2.73
C PRO A 56 7.87 13.89 -3.50
N ASP A 57 8.97 13.95 -2.77
CA ASP A 57 10.30 14.22 -3.29
C ASP A 57 11.06 12.93 -3.63
N GLU A 58 10.42 11.77 -3.41
CA GLU A 58 11.01 10.47 -3.67
C GLU A 58 10.63 9.98 -5.06
N GLU A 59 11.64 9.63 -5.85
CA GLU A 59 11.41 9.02 -7.15
C GLU A 59 10.86 7.60 -6.99
N VAL A 60 9.90 7.24 -7.83
CA VAL A 60 9.37 5.87 -7.88
C VAL A 60 10.34 5.02 -8.70
N ASP A 61 10.84 3.96 -8.09
CA ASP A 61 11.77 3.04 -8.74
C ASP A 61 11.14 2.40 -10.00
N LEU A 62 11.95 2.21 -11.04
CA LEU A 62 11.52 1.49 -12.26
C LEU A 62 11.33 -0.02 -12.00
N ASP A 63 12.11 -0.55 -11.06
CA ASP A 63 12.11 -1.94 -10.64
C ASP A 63 11.51 -2.06 -9.23
N GLU A 64 11.06 -3.28 -8.89
CA GLU A 64 10.52 -3.52 -7.55
C GLU A 64 11.60 -3.29 -6.47
N PRO A 65 11.32 -2.47 -5.43
CA PRO A 65 12.31 -2.15 -4.42
C PRO A 65 12.59 -3.36 -3.53
N THR A 66 13.83 -3.44 -3.05
CA THR A 66 14.23 -4.43 -2.04
C THR A 66 13.84 -4.01 -0.62
N SER A 67 13.52 -2.73 -0.40
CA SER A 67 13.14 -2.16 0.89
C SER A 67 11.71 -1.64 0.89
N TRP A 68 10.94 -2.03 1.90
CA TRP A 68 9.53 -1.69 2.08
C TRP A 68 9.33 -0.82 3.31
N THR A 69 8.37 0.11 3.27
CA THR A 69 8.02 0.96 4.41
C THR A 69 7.42 0.14 5.55
N LEU A 70 6.65 -0.89 5.18
CA LEU A 70 6.14 -1.92 6.08
C LEU A 70 6.18 -3.26 5.38
N GLN A 71 6.49 -4.28 6.16
CA GLN A 71 6.40 -5.67 5.74
C GLN A 71 5.89 -6.48 6.93
N ASP A 72 4.90 -7.32 6.64
CA ASP A 72 4.30 -8.23 7.61
C ASP A 72 4.03 -9.57 6.93
N SER A 73 3.81 -10.61 7.74
CA SER A 73 3.54 -11.94 7.24
C SER A 73 2.51 -12.64 8.10
N THR A 74 1.60 -13.37 7.46
CA THR A 74 0.62 -14.20 8.16
C THR A 74 0.67 -15.63 7.66
N THR A 75 0.36 -16.56 8.56
CA THR A 75 0.19 -17.98 8.22
C THR A 75 -1.18 -18.20 7.56
N SER A 76 -1.25 -19.20 6.67
CA SER A 76 -2.46 -19.77 6.07
C SER A 76 -3.43 -18.78 5.43
N ILE A 77 -3.39 -18.68 4.09
CA ILE A 77 -4.37 -17.94 3.31
C ILE A 77 -4.79 -18.74 2.11
N ASP A 78 -6.02 -19.25 2.13
CA ASP A 78 -6.58 -20.01 1.02
C ASP A 78 -6.77 -19.12 -0.22
N SER A 79 -7.10 -17.84 -0.01
CA SER A 79 -7.23 -16.83 -1.07
C SER A 79 -7.25 -15.40 -0.52
N VAL A 80 -6.78 -14.44 -1.32
CA VAL A 80 -6.95 -13.01 -1.08
C VAL A 80 -8.22 -12.56 -1.80
N ASN A 81 -9.29 -12.32 -1.06
CA ASN A 81 -10.59 -12.01 -1.65
C ASN A 81 -10.88 -10.50 -1.73
N THR A 82 -10.17 -9.68 -0.94
CA THR A 82 -10.45 -8.25 -0.85
C THR A 82 -9.20 -7.48 -0.43
N HIS A 83 -8.95 -6.37 -1.10
CA HIS A 83 -8.02 -5.33 -0.66
C HIS A 83 -8.85 -4.16 -0.13
N ARG A 84 -8.71 -3.87 1.16
CA ARG A 84 -9.40 -2.75 1.77
C ARG A 84 -8.42 -1.61 2.01
N LEU A 85 -8.73 -0.45 1.46
CA LEU A 85 -8.14 0.80 1.89
C LEU A 85 -9.03 1.40 2.98
N ALA A 86 -8.48 1.59 4.18
CA ALA A 86 -9.22 2.12 5.31
C ALA A 86 -8.50 3.31 5.94
N ALA A 87 -9.29 4.30 6.36
CA ALA A 87 -8.85 5.36 7.24
C ALA A 87 -9.46 5.10 8.62
N SER A 88 -8.60 4.94 9.64
CA SER A 88 -9.04 4.63 11.00
C SER A 88 -8.63 5.75 11.97
N GLY A 89 -9.62 6.49 12.47
CA GLY A 89 -9.43 7.67 13.32
C GLY A 89 -10.27 8.83 12.83
N ALA A 90 -11.01 9.48 13.73
CA ALA A 90 -12.03 10.46 13.38
C ALA A 90 -11.45 11.69 12.64
N ASP A 91 -12.16 12.10 11.59
CA ASP A 91 -12.05 13.35 10.83
C ASP A 91 -10.85 13.50 9.86
N GLY A 92 -10.60 12.49 9.03
CA GLY A 92 -9.72 12.61 7.85
C GLY A 92 -10.49 12.52 6.53
N TYR A 93 -10.34 13.53 5.66
CA TYR A 93 -10.74 13.42 4.25
C TYR A 93 -9.52 13.01 3.42
N PHE A 94 -9.65 11.90 2.69
CA PHE A 94 -8.60 11.40 1.81
C PHE A 94 -9.06 11.54 0.37
N LEU A 95 -8.18 12.05 -0.48
CA LEU A 95 -8.34 12.03 -1.93
C LEU A 95 -7.46 10.90 -2.46
N LEU A 96 -8.06 10.06 -3.30
CA LEU A 96 -7.40 8.93 -3.92
C LEU A 96 -7.49 9.10 -5.43
N ASP A 97 -6.39 8.86 -6.10
CA ASP A 97 -6.30 8.91 -7.56
C ASP A 97 -5.36 7.81 -8.05
N GLU A 98 -5.39 7.51 -9.34
CA GLU A 98 -4.48 6.56 -10.00
C GLU A 98 -4.47 5.15 -9.38
N ILE A 99 -5.63 4.66 -8.93
CA ILE A 99 -5.76 3.32 -8.36
C ILE A 99 -5.54 2.27 -9.45
N ARG A 100 -4.54 1.42 -9.25
CA ARG A 100 -4.13 0.36 -10.19
C ARG A 100 -4.00 -0.98 -9.46
N ILE A 101 -4.35 -2.05 -10.15
CA ILE A 101 -4.14 -3.43 -9.68
C ILE A 101 -3.41 -4.17 -10.79
N GLY A 102 -2.27 -4.76 -10.44
CA GLY A 102 -1.44 -5.53 -11.36
C GLY A 102 -0.63 -6.57 -10.61
N SER A 103 -0.13 -7.58 -11.33
CA SER A 103 0.70 -8.66 -10.78
C SER A 103 2.20 -8.35 -10.79
N GLU A 104 2.60 -7.22 -11.39
CA GLU A 104 3.99 -6.85 -11.61
C GLU A 104 4.19 -5.36 -11.31
N TRP A 105 5.39 -4.99 -10.86
CA TRP A 105 5.73 -3.63 -10.45
C TRP A 105 5.39 -2.56 -11.52
N PRO A 106 5.80 -2.70 -12.79
CA PRO A 106 5.52 -1.66 -13.80
C PRO A 106 4.01 -1.47 -14.04
N ALA A 107 3.17 -2.47 -13.80
CA ALA A 107 1.72 -2.35 -13.98
C ALA A 107 1.09 -1.39 -12.97
N VAL A 108 1.70 -1.23 -11.79
CA VAL A 108 1.21 -0.35 -10.73
C VAL A 108 2.01 0.95 -10.61
N THR A 109 3.26 0.99 -11.09
CA THR A 109 4.15 2.16 -10.94
C THR A 109 4.43 2.94 -12.21
N ASN A 110 4.17 2.38 -13.40
CA ASN A 110 4.43 3.08 -14.65
C ASN A 110 3.37 4.17 -14.86
N LEU A 111 3.57 5.31 -14.21
CA LEU A 111 2.79 6.52 -14.38
C LEU A 111 3.01 6.98 -15.83
N LYS A 112 2.22 6.45 -16.78
CA LYS A 112 2.12 7.08 -18.09
C LYS A 112 1.67 8.50 -17.82
N SER A 113 2.59 9.46 -17.95
CA SER A 113 2.28 10.86 -17.92
C SER A 113 1.19 11.08 -18.96
N SER A 114 -0.02 11.36 -18.52
CA SER A 114 -1.03 11.90 -19.41
C SER A 114 -0.47 13.22 -19.93
N ASN A 115 0.09 13.18 -21.15
CA ASN A 115 0.34 14.37 -21.95
C ASN A 115 -1.01 15.05 -22.16
N VAL A 116 -1.38 15.94 -21.25
CA VAL A 116 -2.40 16.95 -21.52
C VAL A 116 -1.77 17.90 -22.52
N GLY A 117 -2.34 17.94 -23.73
CA GLY A 117 -1.77 18.58 -24.90
C GLY A 117 -1.40 20.06 -24.70
N GLN A 118 -0.31 20.45 -25.37
CA GLN A 118 -0.10 21.81 -25.83
C GLN A 118 -0.66 21.95 -27.25
#